data_AF-A0A7S2QJ07-F1
#
_entry.id   AF-A0A7S2QJ07-F1
#
_cell.length_a   1.000
_cell.length_b   1.000
_cell.length_c   1.000
_cell.angle_alpha   90.00
_cell.angle_beta   90.00
_cell.angle_gamma   90.00
#
_symmetry.space_group_name_H-M   'P 1'
#
loop_
_entity.id
_entity.type
_entity.pdbx_description
1 polymer ?
#
loop_
_entity_poly.entity_id
_entity_poly.type
_entity_poly.pdbx_seq_one_letter_code
_entity_poly.pdbx_strand_id
1 'polypeptide(L)'
;VASPALREDVAWHGARLKQVDVDAGGASLVTKLRSIVDGGLDPGRCARGAAVGGGIWLSTTPLEPFGRGCDGLVAFLLCLTKTHFNEWMDAASVRVLQRERVLPLYSVVHS
;
A
#
# COMPACT_ATOMS: atom_id res chain seq x y z
N VAL A 1 -31.92 1.27 -6.87
CA VAL A 1 -30.87 2.30 -6.64
C VAL A 1 -29.60 1.73 -7.23
N ALA A 2 -29.03 2.35 -8.27
CA ALA A 2 -27.78 1.87 -8.86
C ALA A 2 -26.69 1.96 -7.79
N SER A 3 -26.02 0.84 -7.49
CA SER A 3 -24.83 0.87 -6.64
C SER A 3 -23.83 1.85 -7.27
N PRO A 4 -23.23 2.78 -6.51
CA PRO A 4 -22.21 3.66 -7.08
C PRO A 4 -21.12 2.79 -7.69
N ALA A 5 -20.94 2.92 -9.01
CA ALA A 5 -20.03 2.07 -9.77
C ALA A 5 -18.60 2.22 -9.23
N LEU A 6 -17.99 1.11 -8.85
CA LEU A 6 -16.58 1.07 -8.51
C LEU A 6 -15.76 1.37 -9.77
N ARG A 7 -14.73 2.19 -9.62
CA ARG A 7 -13.74 2.45 -10.66
C ARG A 7 -12.54 1.53 -10.47
N GLU A 8 -12.07 0.94 -11.55
CA GLU A 8 -10.82 0.17 -11.58
C GLU A 8 -9.66 1.09 -11.96
N ASP A 9 -8.62 1.11 -11.13
CA ASP A 9 -7.42 1.92 -11.35
C ASP A 9 -6.15 1.12 -11.07
N VAL A 10 -5.05 1.56 -11.67
CA VAL A 10 -3.71 1.09 -11.32
C VAL A 10 -3.09 2.08 -10.35
N ALA A 11 -2.61 1.59 -9.22
CA ALA A 11 -2.02 2.43 -8.17
C ALA A 11 -0.82 1.75 -7.49
N TRP A 12 0.00 2.56 -6.84
CA TRP A 12 1.23 2.16 -6.18
C TRP A 12 1.07 2.12 -4.67
N HIS A 13 1.52 1.02 -4.05
CA HIS A 13 1.72 0.91 -2.60
C HIS A 13 3.22 0.87 -2.28
N GLY A 14 3.67 1.70 -1.35
CA GLY A 14 5.03 1.67 -0.84
C GLY A 14 5.16 0.76 0.37
N ALA A 15 6.09 -0.18 0.33
CA ALA A 15 6.45 -1.04 1.46
C ALA A 15 7.91 -0.81 1.85
N ARG A 16 8.15 -0.53 3.14
CA ARG A 16 9.48 -0.51 3.76
C ARG A 16 9.50 -1.34 5.04
N LEU A 17 10.67 -1.78 5.46
CA LEU A 17 10.87 -2.25 6.82
C LEU A 17 10.84 -1.04 7.76
N LYS A 18 10.06 -1.12 8.84
CA LYS A 18 10.16 -0.15 9.92
C LYS A 18 11.33 -0.58 10.82
N GLN A 19 12.01 0.38 11.46
CA GLN A 19 13.10 0.08 12.41
C GLN A 19 12.68 -0.94 13.48
N VAL A 20 11.43 -0.84 13.96
CA VAL A 20 10.83 -1.77 14.92
C VAL A 20 10.72 -3.22 14.41
N ASP A 21 10.65 -3.42 13.09
CA ASP A 21 10.61 -4.76 12.48
C ASP A 21 12.01 -5.40 12.49
N VAL A 22 13.06 -4.57 12.37
CA VAL A 22 14.46 -4.97 12.41
C VAL A 22 14.90 -5.32 13.83
N ASP A 23 14.53 -4.48 14.80
CA ASP A 23 14.90 -4.64 16.22
C ASP A 23 14.24 -5.88 16.87
N ALA A 24 13.11 -6.36 16.33
CA ALA A 24 12.42 -7.56 16.78
C ALA A 24 13.01 -8.89 16.28
N GLY A 25 14.19 -8.86 15.64
CA GLY A 25 15.02 -10.06 15.46
C GLY A 25 14.65 -10.98 14.29
N GLY A 26 14.20 -10.46 13.15
CA GLY A 26 14.16 -11.30 11.93
C GLY A 26 13.22 -10.88 10.80
N ALA A 27 12.52 -9.75 10.88
CA ALA A 27 11.67 -9.33 9.77
C ALA A 27 12.53 -8.79 8.61
N SER A 28 12.42 -9.45 7.46
CA SER A 28 13.06 -9.00 6.20
C SER A 28 12.01 -8.43 5.25
N LEU A 29 12.44 -7.57 4.31
CA LEU A 29 11.55 -7.05 3.27
C LEU A 29 10.99 -8.22 2.43
N VAL A 30 11.76 -9.28 2.25
CA VAL A 30 11.33 -10.52 1.59
C VAL A 30 10.17 -11.17 2.34
N THR A 31 10.27 -11.31 3.66
CA THR A 31 9.18 -11.86 4.50
C THR A 31 7.91 -11.02 4.39
N LYS A 32 8.06 -9.68 4.39
CA LYS A 32 6.94 -8.75 4.21
C LYS A 32 6.30 -8.90 2.85
N LEU A 33 7.08 -8.95 1.77
CA LEU A 33 6.57 -9.13 0.41
C LEU A 33 5.87 -10.48 0.23
N ARG A 34 6.43 -11.57 0.78
CA ARG A 34 5.76 -12.87 0.80
C ARG A 34 4.40 -12.81 1.49
N SER A 35 4.31 -12.15 2.65
CA SER A 35 3.02 -11.99 3.34
C SER A 35 1.97 -11.25 2.52
N ILE A 36 2.39 -10.30 1.66
CA ILE A 36 1.48 -9.58 0.77
C ILE A 36 1.05 -10.46 -0.41
N VAL A 37 1.97 -11.27 -0.96
CA VAL A 37 1.65 -12.23 -2.02
C VAL A 37 0.66 -13.27 -1.53
N ASP A 38 0.89 -13.84 -0.34
CA ASP A 38 0.08 -14.94 0.19
C ASP A 38 -1.26 -14.46 0.76
N GLY A 39 -1.27 -13.27 1.38
CA GLY A 39 -2.39 -12.79 2.19
C GLY A 39 -3.05 -11.49 1.71
N GLY A 40 -2.54 -10.87 0.65
CA GLY A 40 -2.95 -9.54 0.19
C GLY A 40 -2.46 -8.41 1.10
N LEU A 41 -2.87 -7.18 0.79
CA LEU A 41 -2.56 -6.00 1.59
C LEU A 41 -3.50 -5.90 2.80
N ASP A 42 -2.94 -5.89 4.00
CA ASP A 42 -3.73 -5.81 5.23
C ASP A 42 -4.06 -4.35 5.60
N PRO A 43 -5.34 -3.92 5.64
CA PRO A 43 -5.73 -2.58 6.08
C PRO A 43 -5.19 -2.17 7.46
N GLY A 44 -4.95 -3.14 8.35
CA GLY A 44 -4.36 -2.87 9.66
C GLY A 44 -2.85 -2.59 9.63
N ARG A 45 -2.15 -3.04 8.58
CA ARG A 45 -0.69 -2.94 8.43
C ARG A 45 -0.24 -1.94 7.36
N CYS A 46 -1.10 -1.67 6.39
CA CYS A 46 -0.85 -0.78 5.25
C CYS A 46 -1.27 0.68 5.49
N ALA A 47 -1.47 1.07 6.75
CA ALA A 47 -1.80 2.43 7.15
C ALA A 47 -0.64 3.41 6.93
N ARG A 48 -0.97 4.65 6.51
CA ARG A 48 0.00 5.75 6.36
C ARG A 48 0.39 6.32 7.72
N GLY A 49 1.56 5.97 8.22
CA GLY A 49 2.12 6.53 9.46
C GLY A 49 1.21 6.34 10.68
N ALA A 50 1.04 7.39 11.48
CA ALA A 50 0.16 7.43 12.65
C ALA A 50 -1.28 7.86 12.31
N ALA A 51 -1.69 7.82 11.04
CA ALA A 51 -3.01 8.26 10.64
C ALA A 51 -4.12 7.44 11.33
N VAL A 52 -5.01 8.14 12.03
CA VAL A 52 -6.15 7.57 12.73
C VAL A 52 -7.16 7.11 11.68
N GLY A 53 -7.30 5.80 11.48
CA GLY A 53 -8.35 5.25 10.62
C GLY A 53 -7.96 4.06 9.73
N GLY A 54 -6.76 3.50 9.88
CA GLY A 54 -6.35 2.29 9.13
C GLY A 54 -6.49 2.44 7.60
N GLY A 55 -6.52 1.32 6.90
CA GLY A 55 -6.74 1.27 5.46
C GLY A 55 -5.45 1.07 4.66
N ILE A 56 -5.63 0.60 3.43
CA ILE A 56 -4.57 0.39 2.46
C ILE A 56 -4.37 1.71 1.71
N TRP A 57 -3.22 2.33 1.92
CA TRP A 57 -2.86 3.56 1.24
C TRP A 57 -2.14 3.28 -0.07
N LEU A 58 -2.66 3.87 -1.14
CA LEU A 58 -2.16 3.72 -2.50
C LEU A 58 -2.04 5.11 -3.13
N SER A 59 -1.28 5.19 -4.22
CA SER A 59 -1.00 6.46 -4.89
C SER A 59 -0.86 6.32 -6.40
N THR A 60 -1.00 7.41 -7.14
CA THR A 60 -0.84 7.41 -8.61
C THR A 60 0.61 7.39 -9.05
N THR A 61 1.57 7.70 -8.15
CA THR A 61 3.01 7.69 -8.46
C THR A 61 3.78 6.86 -7.45
N PRO A 62 4.86 6.16 -7.85
CA PRO A 62 5.56 5.22 -6.97
C PRO A 62 6.29 5.90 -5.80
N LEU A 63 6.68 7.17 -5.91
CA LEU A 63 7.45 7.88 -4.88
C LEU A 63 6.58 8.59 -3.84
N GLU A 64 5.32 8.91 -4.18
CA GLU A 64 4.36 9.57 -3.28
C GLU A 64 4.23 8.87 -1.90
N PRO A 65 4.21 7.53 -1.80
CA PRO A 65 4.12 6.82 -0.52
C PRO A 65 5.28 7.11 0.45
N PHE A 66 6.44 7.55 -0.05
CA PHE A 66 7.66 7.74 0.72
C PHE A 66 7.95 9.21 1.05
N GLY A 67 7.29 10.16 0.40
CA GLY A 67 7.50 11.59 0.63
C GLY A 67 8.93 12.03 0.29
N ARG A 68 9.62 12.71 1.22
CA ARG A 68 10.96 13.30 0.99
C ARG A 68 12.15 12.37 1.26
N GLY A 69 11.94 11.08 1.54
CA GLY A 69 13.05 10.17 1.85
C GLY A 69 12.76 8.72 1.49
N CYS A 70 13.67 8.10 0.75
CA CYS A 70 13.67 6.67 0.41
C CYS A 70 14.99 6.02 0.86
N ASP A 71 15.37 6.22 2.12
CA ASP A 71 16.60 5.64 2.63
C ASP A 71 16.40 4.16 2.99
N GLY A 72 17.33 3.32 2.55
CA GLY A 72 17.34 1.89 2.81
C GLY A 72 16.49 1.05 1.85
N LEU A 73 16.36 -0.23 2.16
CA LEU A 73 15.69 -1.19 1.28
C LEU A 73 14.16 -0.97 1.27
N VAL A 74 13.63 -0.61 0.10
CA VAL A 74 12.21 -0.34 -0.12
C VAL A 74 11.64 -1.21 -1.24
N ALA A 75 10.33 -1.41 -1.24
CA ALA A 75 9.60 -2.05 -2.32
C ALA A 75 8.42 -1.18 -2.78
N PHE A 76 8.27 -1.08 -4.10
CA PHE A 76 7.15 -0.45 -4.77
C PHE A 76 6.25 -1.55 -5.31
N LEU A 77 5.01 -1.63 -4.84
CA LEU A 77 4.04 -2.59 -5.31
C LEU A 77 3.08 -1.91 -6.28
N LEU A 78 2.97 -2.44 -7.49
CA LEU A 78 1.93 -2.07 -8.44
C LEU A 78 0.68 -2.88 -8.11
N CYS A 79 -0.46 -2.21 -8.00
CA CYS A 79 -1.72 -2.83 -7.63
C CYS A 79 -2.84 -2.44 -8.59
N LEU A 80 -3.74 -3.37 -8.89
CA LEU A 80 -5.06 -3.08 -9.42
C LEU A 80 -6.01 -2.81 -8.25
N THR A 81 -6.80 -1.74 -8.32
CA THR A 81 -7.65 -1.31 -7.22
C THR A 81 -9.08 -1.08 -7.68
N LYS A 82 -10.05 -1.26 -6.79
CA LYS A 82 -11.46 -0.92 -6.98
C LYS A 82 -11.87 0.16 -5.98
N THR A 83 -12.09 1.37 -6.46
CA THR A 83 -12.28 2.54 -5.60
C THR A 83 -13.61 3.24 -5.86
N HIS A 84 -14.17 3.84 -4.82
CA HIS A 84 -15.20 4.87 -4.94
C HIS A 84 -14.55 6.24 -5.09
N PHE A 85 -15.25 7.18 -5.74
CA PHE A 85 -14.74 8.54 -5.92
C PHE A 85 -14.38 9.24 -4.60
N ASN A 86 -15.14 8.98 -3.54
CA ASN A 86 -14.93 9.56 -2.21
C ASN A 86 -13.81 8.89 -1.37
N GLU A 87 -13.16 7.84 -1.89
CA GLU A 87 -11.99 7.22 -1.23
C GLU A 87 -10.68 7.93 -1.59
N TRP A 88 -10.68 8.71 -2.66
CA TRP A 88 -9.56 9.55 -3.08
C TRP A 88 -9.51 10.78 -2.18
N MET A 89 -8.38 10.94 -1.48
CA MET A 89 -8.17 12.05 -0.55
C MET A 89 -7.69 13.31 -1.29
N ASP A 90 -6.97 13.12 -2.39
CA ASP A 90 -6.49 14.13 -3.32
C ASP A 90 -6.31 13.51 -4.72
N ALA A 91 -5.70 14.24 -5.66
CA ALA A 91 -5.46 13.76 -7.03
C ALA A 91 -4.42 12.62 -7.12
N ALA A 92 -3.71 12.32 -6.03
CA ALA A 92 -2.55 11.44 -6.02
C ALA A 92 -2.68 10.26 -5.05
N SER A 93 -3.58 10.30 -4.07
CA SER A 93 -3.66 9.35 -2.95
C SER A 93 -5.07 8.83 -2.72
N VAL A 94 -5.16 7.52 -2.48
CA VAL A 94 -6.42 6.84 -2.17
C VAL A 94 -6.27 5.94 -0.95
N ARG A 95 -7.33 5.86 -0.14
CA ARG A 95 -7.41 4.98 1.02
C ARG A 95 -8.51 3.94 0.82
N VAL A 96 -8.11 2.70 0.65
CA VAL A 96 -9.04 1.57 0.46
C VAL A 96 -9.20 0.79 1.77
N LEU A 97 -10.42 0.62 2.25
CA LEU A 97 -10.69 -0.03 3.55
C LEU A 97 -10.78 -1.56 3.47
N GLN A 98 -11.01 -2.07 2.27
CA GLN A 98 -11.30 -3.48 2.00
C GLN A 98 -10.15 -4.11 1.21
N ARG A 99 -9.62 -5.21 1.73
CA ARG A 99 -8.48 -5.92 1.16
C ARG A 99 -8.79 -6.49 -0.22
N GLU A 100 -9.97 -7.05 -0.38
CA GLU A 100 -10.49 -7.67 -1.60
C GLU A 100 -10.59 -6.71 -2.79
N ARG A 101 -10.51 -5.40 -2.54
CA ARG A 101 -10.52 -4.35 -3.56
C ARG A 101 -9.12 -3.93 -4.00
N VAL A 102 -8.06 -4.59 -3.54
CA VAL A 102 -6.68 -4.32 -3.93
C VAL A 102 -5.97 -5.62 -4.28
N LEU A 103 -5.53 -5.73 -5.53
CA LEU A 103 -4.76 -6.87 -6.03
C LEU A 103 -3.32 -6.44 -6.33
N PRO A 104 -2.32 -6.90 -5.56
CA PRO A 104 -0.91 -6.72 -5.91
C PRO A 104 -0.57 -7.48 -7.20
N LEU A 105 0.07 -6.80 -8.16
CA LEU A 105 0.43 -7.37 -9.47
C LEU A 105 1.93 -7.60 -9.61
N TYR A 106 2.73 -6.62 -9.17
CA TYR A 106 4.18 -6.65 -9.32
C TYR A 106 4.86 -5.90 -8.18
N SER A 107 6.10 -6.25 -7.87
CA SER A 107 6.93 -5.54 -6.89
C SER A 107 8.30 -5.21 -7.46
N VAL A 108 8.71 -3.95 -7.34
CA VAL A 108 10.07 -3.48 -7.62
C VAL A 108 10.77 -3.25 -6.29
N VAL A 109 11.89 -3.92 -6.05
CA VAL A 109 12.72 -3.69 -4.85
C VAL A 109 13.86 -2.74 -5.22
N HIS A 110 14.11 -1.74 -4.38
CA HIS A 110 15.18 -0.76 -4.55
C HIS A 110 15.99 -0.63 -3.26
N SER A 111 17.30 -0.43 -3.41
CA SER A 111 18.30 -0.35 -2.33
C SER A 111 19.08 0.95 -2.42
#